data_AF-A0A0F8V7W1-F1
#
_entry.id   AF-A0A0F8V7W1-F1
#
_cell.length_a   1.000
_cell.length_b   1.000
_cell.length_c   1.000
_cell.angle_alpha   90.00
_cell.angle_beta   90.00
_cell.angle_gamma   90.00
#
_symmetry.space_group_name_H-M   'P 1'
#
loop_
_entity.id
_entity.type
_entity.pdbx_description
1 polymer ?
#
loop_
_entity_poly.entity_id
_entity_poly.type
_entity_poly.pdbx_seq_one_letter_code
_entity_poly.pdbx_strand_id
1 'polypeptide(L)'
;MSVPSAMRVGPFTATVLAKKKYIIFYLFLIWVSILSITIEFWVYWQEIFSWNLLFKWNITHFYIFFPLVAMLMYITIVFVSLFFAKVLLIFVNALHKPREGVFKREVSDKDYRYWSIRNTIKRWPIWLSHRFPFPFLDNICFKLFGVKTKFSNSLFEG
;
A
#
# COMPACT_ATOMS: atom_id res chain seq x y z
N MET A 1 10.76 -17.87 18.89
CA MET A 1 11.51 -17.58 17.66
C MET A 1 11.77 -16.09 17.58
N SER A 2 13.00 -15.66 17.32
CA SER A 2 13.31 -14.25 17.03
C SER A 2 12.75 -13.89 15.66
N VAL A 3 11.73 -13.02 15.62
CA VAL A 3 11.18 -12.52 14.35
C VAL A 3 12.10 -11.41 13.85
N PRO A 4 12.62 -11.49 12.60
CA PRO A 4 13.40 -10.43 11.98
C PRO A 4 12.74 -9.06 12.12
N SER A 5 13.50 -8.02 12.46
CA SER A 5 12.96 -6.66 12.65
C SER A 5 12.25 -6.11 11.41
N ALA A 6 12.53 -6.62 10.21
CA ALA A 6 11.83 -6.28 8.97
C ALA A 6 10.41 -6.88 8.89
N MET A 7 10.16 -7.98 9.60
CA MET A 7 8.84 -8.62 9.76
C MET A 7 8.13 -8.16 11.04
N ARG A 8 8.84 -7.55 11.99
CA ARG A 8 8.20 -6.74 13.04
C ARG A 8 7.73 -5.45 12.42
N VAL A 9 6.53 -5.48 11.86
CA VAL A 9 5.79 -4.35 11.27
C VAL A 9 5.38 -3.36 12.38
N GLY A 10 6.27 -3.02 13.31
CA GLY A 10 5.96 -2.15 14.45
C GLY A 10 5.36 -0.83 13.96
N PRO A 11 4.45 -0.23 14.73
CA PRO A 11 3.06 0.03 14.31
C PRO A 11 2.93 0.60 12.87
N PHE A 12 3.21 -0.25 11.88
CA PHE A 12 3.15 -0.06 10.42
C PHE A 12 4.15 0.84 9.71
N THR A 13 5.24 1.25 10.36
CA THR A 13 6.56 1.71 9.81
C THR A 13 7.24 2.64 10.84
N ALA A 14 8.54 2.90 10.68
CA ALA A 14 9.24 3.87 11.52
C ALA A 14 8.57 5.27 11.43
N THR A 15 8.15 5.81 12.56
CA THR A 15 7.53 7.15 12.68
C THR A 15 8.51 8.30 12.43
N VAL A 16 9.79 7.98 12.24
CA VAL A 16 10.87 8.96 12.15
C VAL A 16 10.98 9.53 10.73
N LEU A 17 10.59 10.80 10.61
CA LEU A 17 10.70 11.58 9.38
C LEU A 17 11.93 12.48 9.45
N ALA A 18 12.89 12.26 8.53
CA ALA A 18 14.08 13.11 8.44
C ALA A 18 13.74 14.53 7.97
N LYS A 19 12.70 14.70 7.14
CA LYS A 19 12.15 16.01 6.72
C LYS A 19 10.63 15.92 6.56
N LYS A 20 9.90 16.95 7.00
CA LYS A 20 8.44 17.06 6.84
C LYS A 20 7.99 16.95 5.37
N LYS A 21 8.82 17.44 4.44
CA LYS A 21 8.52 17.42 2.99
C LYS A 21 8.34 16.01 2.41
N TYR A 22 8.89 14.97 3.03
CA TYR A 22 8.76 13.60 2.52
C TYR A 22 7.37 12.99 2.69
N ILE A 23 6.50 13.62 3.49
CA ILE A 23 5.08 13.28 3.60
C ILE A 23 4.36 13.36 2.25
N ILE A 24 4.89 14.14 1.29
CA ILE A 24 4.31 14.23 -0.06
C ILE A 24 4.21 12.87 -0.77
N PHE A 25 5.17 11.96 -0.56
CA PHE A 25 5.09 10.60 -1.13
C PHE A 25 3.94 9.80 -0.55
N TYR A 26 3.69 9.96 0.75
CA TYR A 26 2.60 9.29 1.44
C TYR A 26 1.23 9.84 0.98
N LEU A 27 1.10 11.17 0.89
CA LEU A 27 -0.12 11.81 0.38
C LEU A 27 -0.39 11.47 -1.09
N PHE A 28 0.66 11.41 -1.91
CA PHE A 28 0.53 10.99 -3.31
C PHE A 28 0.00 9.56 -3.43
N LEU A 29 0.53 8.62 -2.64
CA LEU A 29 0.07 7.23 -2.65
C LEU A 29 -1.40 7.12 -2.20
N ILE A 30 -1.79 7.86 -1.16
CA ILE A 30 -3.20 7.94 -0.73
C ILE A 30 -4.06 8.44 -1.89
N TRP A 31 -3.68 9.57 -2.47
CA TRP A 31 -4.44 10.22 -3.53
C TRP A 31 -4.67 9.32 -4.74
N VAL A 32 -3.61 8.72 -5.29
CA VAL A 32 -3.72 7.81 -6.45
C VAL A 32 -4.56 6.57 -6.11
N SER A 33 -4.42 6.03 -4.89
CA SER A 33 -5.16 4.85 -4.49
C SER A 33 -6.67 5.12 -4.30
N ILE A 34 -7.02 6.28 -3.71
CA ILE A 34 -8.42 6.71 -3.57
C ILE A 34 -9.04 7.01 -4.94
N LEU A 35 -8.29 7.66 -5.83
CA LEU A 35 -8.77 7.92 -7.20
C LEU A 35 -9.17 6.65 -7.94
N SER A 36 -8.42 5.54 -7.80
CA SER A 36 -8.77 4.26 -8.41
C SER A 36 -10.15 3.79 -7.96
N ILE A 37 -10.40 3.76 -6.64
CA ILE A 37 -11.70 3.34 -6.10
C ILE A 37 -12.82 4.27 -6.55
N THR A 38 -12.58 5.59 -6.56
CA THR A 38 -13.59 6.54 -7.01
C THR A 38 -13.98 6.30 -8.47
N ILE A 39 -13.01 5.95 -9.33
CA ILE A 39 -13.28 5.58 -10.73
C ILE A 39 -14.06 4.26 -10.80
N GLU A 40 -13.66 3.23 -10.05
CA GLU A 40 -14.38 1.94 -10.00
C GLU A 40 -15.83 2.13 -9.52
N PHE A 41 -16.04 2.92 -8.46
CA PHE A 41 -17.37 3.24 -7.96
C PHE A 41 -18.18 4.06 -8.95
N TRP A 42 -17.54 5.00 -9.65
CA TRP A 42 -18.21 5.77 -10.69
C TRP A 42 -18.68 4.87 -11.84
N VAL A 43 -17.85 3.93 -12.30
CA VAL A 43 -18.26 2.93 -13.30
C VAL A 43 -19.42 2.09 -12.78
N TYR A 44 -19.35 1.60 -11.55
CA TYR A 44 -20.43 0.85 -10.92
C TYR A 44 -21.75 1.64 -10.84
N TRP A 45 -21.67 2.93 -10.54
CA TRP A 45 -22.83 3.83 -10.48
C TRP A 45 -23.45 4.07 -11.87
N GLN A 46 -22.63 4.16 -12.93
CA GLN A 46 -23.11 4.37 -14.30
C GLN A 46 -23.96 3.19 -14.84
N GLU A 47 -23.73 1.96 -14.34
CA GLU A 47 -24.52 0.78 -14.71
C GLU A 47 -26.00 0.88 -14.25
N ILE A 48 -26.31 1.72 -13.25
CA ILE A 48 -27.71 1.99 -12.85
C ILE A 48 -28.39 2.96 -13.83
N PHE A 49 -27.70 4.04 -14.19
CA PHE A 49 -28.38 5.23 -14.69
C PHE A 49 -28.65 5.18 -16.18
N SER A 50 -27.71 4.77 -17.03
CA SER A 50 -27.94 4.82 -18.49
C SER A 50 -26.95 4.06 -19.38
N TRP A 51 -25.76 3.67 -18.89
CA TRP A 51 -24.69 3.30 -19.82
C TRP A 51 -24.64 1.83 -20.23
N ASN A 52 -25.22 0.90 -19.44
CA ASN A 52 -25.25 -0.56 -19.69
C ASN A 52 -23.97 -1.07 -20.37
N LEU A 53 -22.79 -0.68 -19.86
CA LEU A 53 -21.53 -1.02 -20.53
C LEU A 53 -21.29 -2.53 -20.48
N LEU A 54 -21.74 -3.18 -19.40
CA LEU A 54 -21.59 -4.61 -19.16
C LEU A 54 -22.93 -5.30 -18.90
N PHE A 55 -23.86 -4.67 -18.16
CA PHE A 55 -25.11 -5.33 -17.77
C PHE A 55 -26.26 -4.33 -17.59
N LYS A 56 -27.50 -4.76 -17.84
CA LYS A 56 -28.71 -3.95 -17.57
C LYS A 56 -29.21 -4.19 -16.15
N TRP A 57 -28.84 -3.32 -15.21
CA TRP A 57 -29.13 -3.51 -13.78
C TRP A 57 -30.35 -2.71 -13.32
N ASN A 58 -31.20 -3.34 -12.51
CA ASN A 58 -32.20 -2.63 -11.72
C ASN A 58 -31.60 -2.20 -10.36
N ILE A 59 -32.22 -1.21 -9.71
CA ILE A 59 -31.84 -0.73 -8.36
C ILE A 59 -31.64 -1.87 -7.34
N THR A 60 -32.44 -2.93 -7.39
CA THR A 60 -32.28 -4.09 -6.50
C THR A 60 -30.94 -4.81 -6.67
N HIS A 61 -30.48 -4.96 -7.92
CA HIS A 61 -29.19 -5.61 -8.21
C HIS A 61 -28.04 -4.78 -7.67
N PHE A 62 -28.12 -3.45 -7.77
CA PHE A 62 -27.12 -2.55 -7.23
C PHE A 62 -26.88 -2.74 -5.72
N TYR A 63 -27.93 -2.88 -4.92
CA TYR A 63 -27.76 -3.09 -3.49
C TYR A 63 -27.24 -4.50 -3.15
N ILE A 64 -27.66 -5.51 -3.91
CA ILE A 64 -27.23 -6.90 -3.69
C ILE A 64 -25.72 -7.06 -3.97
N PHE A 65 -25.22 -6.46 -5.05
CA PHE A 65 -23.82 -6.60 -5.44
C PHE A 65 -22.88 -5.56 -4.82
N PHE A 66 -23.40 -4.50 -4.19
CA PHE A 66 -22.57 -3.47 -3.55
C PHE A 66 -21.54 -4.04 -2.55
N PRO A 67 -21.88 -4.98 -1.64
CA PRO A 67 -20.88 -5.60 -0.76
C PRO A 67 -19.76 -6.31 -1.50
N LEU A 68 -20.08 -6.98 -2.61
CA LEU A 68 -19.10 -7.70 -3.44
C LEU A 68 -18.17 -6.71 -4.15
N VAL A 69 -18.73 -5.62 -4.70
CA VAL A 69 -17.95 -4.55 -5.33
C VAL A 69 -17.09 -3.82 -4.29
N ALA A 70 -17.58 -3.61 -3.07
CA ALA A 70 -16.79 -3.03 -1.99
C ALA A 70 -15.57 -3.88 -1.63
N MET A 71 -15.70 -5.21 -1.62
CA MET A 71 -14.55 -6.11 -1.47
C MET A 71 -13.56 -5.98 -2.63
N LEU A 72 -14.04 -5.93 -3.87
CA LEU A 72 -13.18 -5.74 -5.05
C LEU A 72 -12.44 -4.40 -4.99
N MET A 73 -13.14 -3.29 -4.71
CA MET A 73 -12.54 -1.96 -4.56
C MET A 73 -11.45 -1.94 -3.48
N TYR A 74 -11.65 -2.67 -2.38
CA TYR A 74 -10.64 -2.81 -1.33
C TYR A 74 -9.39 -3.57 -1.83
N ILE A 75 -9.59 -4.62 -2.62
CA ILE A 75 -8.47 -5.34 -3.23
C ILE A 75 -7.73 -4.42 -4.22
N THR A 76 -8.46 -3.65 -5.03
CA THR A 76 -7.86 -2.75 -6.02
C THR A 76 -7.03 -1.66 -5.36
N ILE A 77 -7.50 -1.01 -4.29
CA ILE A 77 -6.72 0.02 -3.59
C ILE A 77 -5.40 -0.52 -3.04
N VAL A 78 -5.40 -1.74 -2.51
CA VAL A 78 -4.18 -2.41 -2.02
C VAL A 78 -3.21 -2.61 -3.18
N PHE A 79 -3.65 -3.20 -4.29
CA PHE A 79 -2.77 -3.47 -5.44
C PHE A 79 -2.27 -2.20 -6.13
N VAL A 80 -3.11 -1.18 -6.29
CA VAL A 80 -2.72 0.11 -6.85
C VAL A 80 -1.69 0.77 -5.94
N SER A 81 -1.93 0.81 -4.63
CA SER A 81 -0.95 1.38 -3.68
C SER A 81 0.39 0.65 -3.72
N LEU A 82 0.38 -0.69 -3.83
CA LEU A 82 1.59 -1.51 -3.95
C LEU A 82 2.33 -1.26 -5.25
N PHE A 83 1.62 -1.15 -6.37
CA PHE A 83 2.19 -0.86 -7.68
C PHE A 83 2.93 0.48 -7.68
N PHE A 84 2.26 1.56 -7.27
CA PHE A 84 2.87 2.88 -7.21
C PHE A 84 3.99 2.96 -6.17
N ALA A 85 3.87 2.29 -5.03
CA ALA A 85 4.94 2.21 -4.05
C ALA A 85 6.20 1.51 -4.62
N LYS A 86 6.03 0.43 -5.40
CA LYS A 86 7.13 -0.26 -6.08
C LYS A 86 7.83 0.66 -7.08
N VAL A 87 7.05 1.38 -7.89
CA VAL A 87 7.57 2.34 -8.87
C VAL A 87 8.39 3.43 -8.17
N LEU A 88 7.85 4.04 -7.10
CA LEU A 88 8.58 5.03 -6.31
C LEU A 88 9.86 4.46 -5.68
N LEU A 89 9.82 3.23 -5.16
CA LEU A 89 11.01 2.59 -4.59
C LEU A 89 12.09 2.31 -5.66
N ILE A 90 11.71 1.96 -6.88
CA ILE A 90 12.65 1.81 -8.01
C ILE A 90 13.35 3.13 -8.29
N PHE A 91 12.61 4.25 -8.37
CA PHE A 91 13.21 5.57 -8.56
C PHE A 91 14.15 5.96 -7.40
N VAL A 92 13.75 5.73 -6.15
CA VAL A 92 14.58 6.05 -4.98
C VAL A 92 15.82 5.14 -4.91
N ASN A 93 15.71 3.87 -5.30
CA ASN A 93 16.85 2.94 -5.44
C ASN A 93 17.84 3.37 -6.53
N ALA A 94 17.35 3.94 -7.63
CA ALA A 94 18.20 4.45 -8.70
C ALA A 94 19.02 5.68 -8.24
N LEU A 95 18.42 6.57 -7.44
CA LEU A 95 19.09 7.77 -6.93
C LEU A 95 20.14 7.48 -5.84
N HIS A 96 19.84 6.53 -4.96
CA HIS A 96 20.75 6.12 -3.91
C HIS A 96 20.53 4.64 -3.63
N LYS A 97 21.60 3.83 -3.66
CA LYS A 97 21.49 2.39 -3.38
C LYS A 97 21.14 2.17 -1.90
N PRO A 98 20.32 1.15 -1.57
CA PRO A 98 20.10 0.80 -0.16
C PRO A 98 21.42 0.37 0.47
N ARG A 99 21.71 0.90 1.66
CA ARG A 99 22.85 0.52 2.49
C ARG A 99 22.32 -0.02 3.82
N GLU A 100 23.06 -0.95 4.40
CA GLU A 100 22.78 -1.50 5.73
C GLU A 100 23.82 -0.94 6.70
N GLY A 101 23.41 -0.57 7.91
CA GLY A 101 24.32 0.01 8.90
C GLY A 101 23.63 0.90 9.93
N VAL A 102 24.44 1.54 10.77
CA VAL A 102 23.97 2.51 11.76
C VAL A 102 23.95 3.90 11.14
N PHE A 103 22.76 4.45 10.94
CA PHE A 103 22.59 5.82 10.44
C PHE A 103 22.54 6.81 11.60
N LYS A 104 23.29 7.91 11.49
CA LYS A 104 23.16 9.01 12.45
C LYS A 104 21.85 9.74 12.18
N ARG A 105 21.11 10.12 13.24
CA ARG A 105 19.83 10.85 13.12
C ARG A 105 20.06 12.34 12.81
N GLU A 106 20.87 12.62 11.81
CA GLU A 106 21.22 13.96 11.38
C GLU A 106 20.59 14.26 10.01
N VAL A 107 20.06 15.47 9.83
CA VAL A 107 19.42 15.87 8.57
C VAL A 107 20.45 16.05 7.43
N SER A 108 21.73 16.20 7.78
CA SER A 108 22.85 16.24 6.84
C SER A 108 23.14 14.87 6.22
N ASP A 109 22.92 13.79 6.97
CA ASP A 109 23.24 12.43 6.54
C ASP A 109 22.33 12.01 5.39
N LYS A 110 22.96 11.76 4.23
CA LYS A 110 22.28 11.36 3.01
C LYS A 110 21.65 9.98 3.19
N ASP A 111 22.36 9.05 3.81
CA ASP A 111 21.92 7.65 3.92
C ASP A 111 20.69 7.57 4.84
N TYR A 112 20.67 8.35 5.92
CA TYR A 112 19.50 8.52 6.79
C TYR A 112 18.28 9.11 6.06
N ARG A 113 18.49 10.13 5.23
CA ARG A 113 17.40 10.76 4.45
C ARG A 113 16.74 9.78 3.49
N TYR A 114 17.54 9.04 2.71
CA TYR A 114 17.01 8.07 1.75
C TYR A 114 16.36 6.87 2.45
N TRP A 115 16.88 6.45 3.60
CA TRP A 115 16.21 5.46 4.45
C TRP A 115 14.82 5.94 4.92
N SER A 116 14.70 7.19 5.39
CA SER A 116 13.41 7.77 5.83
C SER A 116 12.40 7.89 4.68
N ILE A 117 12.83 8.22 3.47
CA ILE A 117 11.97 8.27 2.27
C ILE A 117 11.40 6.87 1.98
N ARG A 118 12.23 5.82 1.99
CA ARG A 118 11.77 4.45 1.72
C ARG A 118 10.74 3.98 2.74
N ASN A 119 10.94 4.29 4.02
CA ASN A 119 9.96 3.96 5.06
C ASN A 119 8.65 4.71 4.84
N THR A 120 8.72 5.98 4.45
CA THR A 120 7.52 6.78 4.17
C THR A 120 6.71 6.21 3.00
N ILE A 121 7.38 5.76 1.93
CA ILE A 121 6.73 5.13 0.76
C ILE A 121 6.05 3.80 1.13
N LYS A 122 6.69 2.98 1.96
CA LYS A 122 6.15 1.66 2.35
C LYS A 122 4.97 1.77 3.34
N ARG A 123 4.83 2.88 4.05
CA ARG A 123 3.83 3.06 5.11
C ARG A 123 2.40 2.82 4.67
N TRP A 124 1.96 3.48 3.60
CA TRP A 124 0.59 3.39 3.10
C TRP A 124 0.19 1.97 2.66
N PRO A 125 0.93 1.29 1.76
CA PRO A 125 0.56 -0.06 1.32
C PRO A 125 0.64 -1.10 2.43
N ILE A 126 1.57 -0.96 3.40
CA ILE A 126 1.64 -1.84 4.57
C ILE A 126 0.42 -1.63 5.46
N TRP A 127 0.07 -0.38 5.75
CA TRP A 127 -1.10 -0.06 6.57
C TRP A 127 -2.39 -0.57 5.93
N LEU A 128 -2.55 -0.40 4.61
CA LEU A 128 -3.69 -0.96 3.88
C LEU A 128 -3.71 -2.48 4.02
N SER A 129 -2.66 -3.18 3.59
CA SER A 129 -2.61 -4.65 3.56
C SER A 129 -2.95 -5.30 4.90
N HIS A 130 -2.52 -4.69 6.01
CA HIS A 130 -2.71 -5.22 7.35
C HIS A 130 -4.09 -4.92 7.95
N ARG A 131 -4.80 -3.90 7.46
CA ARG A 131 -6.08 -3.47 8.05
C ARG A 131 -7.21 -4.47 7.78
N PHE A 132 -7.09 -5.30 6.75
CA PHE A 132 -8.11 -6.25 6.35
C PHE A 132 -7.72 -7.67 6.77
N PRO A 133 -8.68 -8.53 7.17
CA PRO A 133 -8.41 -9.86 7.75
C PRO A 133 -7.86 -10.90 6.75
N PHE A 134 -7.15 -10.48 5.71
CA PHE A 134 -6.55 -11.34 4.71
C PHE A 134 -5.04 -11.46 4.92
N PRO A 135 -4.56 -12.50 5.65
CA PRO A 135 -3.15 -12.66 5.99
C PRO A 135 -2.25 -12.82 4.76
N PHE A 136 -2.81 -13.20 3.60
CA PHE A 136 -2.07 -13.30 2.36
C PHE A 136 -1.68 -11.93 1.76
N LEU A 137 -2.42 -10.85 2.05
CA LEU A 137 -2.10 -9.52 1.54
C LEU A 137 -0.79 -9.00 2.13
N ASP A 138 -0.57 -9.22 3.43
CA ASP A 138 0.70 -8.90 4.09
C ASP A 138 1.87 -9.68 3.49
N ASN A 139 1.67 -10.98 3.21
CA ASN A 139 2.69 -11.80 2.55
C ASN A 139 3.04 -11.28 1.14
N ILE A 140 2.04 -10.86 0.36
CA ILE A 140 2.24 -10.25 -0.97
C ILE A 140 3.00 -8.93 -0.84
N CYS A 141 2.60 -8.07 0.09
CA CYS A 141 3.21 -6.78 0.38
C CYS A 141 4.71 -6.93 0.70
N PHE A 142 5.06 -7.83 1.62
CA PHE A 142 6.46 -8.07 1.99
C PHE A 142 7.29 -8.66 0.85
N LYS A 143 6.72 -9.60 0.10
CA LYS A 143 7.40 -10.19 -1.05
C LYS A 143 7.69 -9.15 -2.14
N LEU A 144 6.74 -8.24 -2.38
CA LEU A 144 6.89 -7.14 -3.33
C LEU A 144 7.97 -6.14 -2.92
N PHE A 145 8.20 -5.95 -1.62
CA PHE A 145 9.32 -5.18 -1.09
C PHE A 145 10.64 -5.95 -0.97
N GLY A 146 10.71 -7.18 -1.46
CA GLY A 146 11.94 -7.99 -1.52
C GLY A 146 12.24 -8.78 -0.24
N VAL A 147 11.28 -8.88 0.69
CA VAL A 147 11.44 -9.73 1.88
C VAL A 147 11.23 -11.20 1.48
N LYS A 148 12.17 -12.06 1.86
CA LYS A 148 12.09 -13.51 1.60
C LYS A 148 11.11 -14.17 2.58
N THR A 149 9.81 -14.11 2.28
CA THR A 149 8.74 -14.77 3.07
C THR A 149 8.16 -15.97 2.31
N LYS A 150 7.77 -17.02 3.04
CA LYS A 150 6.97 -18.14 2.51
C LYS A 150 5.48 -17.78 2.63
N PHE A 151 4.66 -18.13 1.63
CA PHE A 151 3.21 -17.88 1.67
C PHE A 151 2.49 -18.63 2.81
N SER A 152 3.08 -19.71 3.31
CA SER A 152 2.55 -20.52 4.42
C SER A 152 2.79 -19.91 5.80
N ASN A 153 3.56 -18.82 5.90
CA ASN A 153 3.81 -18.18 7.19
C ASN A 153 2.63 -17.26 7.54
N SER A 154 2.03 -17.47 8.71
CA SER A 154 1.09 -16.52 9.31
C SER A 154 1.90 -15.38 9.94
N LEU A 155 2.18 -14.33 9.16
CA LEU A 155 2.79 -13.09 9.65
C LEU A 155 1.74 -12.10 10.19
N PHE A 156 0.48 -12.51 10.21
CA PHE A 156 -0.64 -11.75 10.76
C PHE A 156 -0.62 -11.89 12.28
N GLU A 157 0.06 -10.97 12.95
CA GLU A 157 -0.09 -10.73 14.38
C GLU A 157 -1.36 -9.89 14.56
N GLY A 158 -2.51 -10.57 14.70
CA GLY A 158 -3.80 -9.95 15.01
C GLY A 158 -3.88 -9.45 16.45
#